data_AF-A0A834QYP4-F1
#
_entry.id   AF-A0A834QYP4-F1
#
_cell.length_a   1.000
_cell.length_b   1.000
_cell.length_c   1.000
_cell.angle_alpha   90.00
_cell.angle_beta   90.00
_cell.angle_gamma   90.00
#
_symmetry.space_group_name_H-M   'P 1'
#
loop_
_entity.id
_entity.type
_entity.pdbx_description
1 polymer ?
#
loop_
_entity_poly.entity_id
_entity_poly.type
_entity_poly.pdbx_seq_one_letter_code
_entity_poly.pdbx_strand_id
1 'polypeptide(L)'
;MFLFLTVQAVENPTATEIQDVCSAVGLNVFVEKNKMYSREWNRDVQYRGRVRVQLRQEDGSLCLVQFPSRKSVMLYAAEMIPKLKSRTQKTGGGDPSLQQGEGSKKGKGKKKK
;
A
#
# COMPACT_ATOMS: atom_id res chain seq x y z
N MET A 1 21.70 -21.69 17.01
CA MET A 1 20.39 -21.03 16.95
C MET A 1 20.37 -20.11 15.73
N PHE A 2 20.04 -20.67 14.56
CA PHE A 2 19.94 -19.89 13.33
C PHE A 2 18.70 -19.02 13.44
N LEU A 3 18.89 -17.72 13.64
CA LEU A 3 17.82 -16.74 13.58
C LEU A 3 17.33 -16.72 12.13
N PHE A 4 16.25 -17.46 11.86
CA PHE A 4 15.40 -17.21 10.70
C PHE A 4 14.95 -15.76 10.79
N LEU A 5 15.70 -14.85 10.17
CA LEU A 5 15.20 -13.57 9.71
C LEU A 5 14.16 -13.93 8.64
N THR A 6 12.93 -14.19 9.09
CA THR A 6 11.79 -14.40 8.20
C THR A 6 11.71 -13.18 7.30
N VAL A 7 11.86 -13.40 6.00
CA VAL A 7 11.70 -12.37 4.98
C VAL A 7 10.20 -12.09 4.88
N GLN A 8 9.69 -11.30 5.83
CA GLN A 8 8.30 -10.87 5.90
C GLN A 8 8.12 -9.68 4.96
N ALA A 9 7.79 -9.97 3.70
CA ALA A 9 7.41 -8.99 2.71
C ALA A 9 6.02 -9.33 2.17
N VAL A 10 5.32 -8.31 1.70
CA VAL A 10 4.00 -8.45 1.08
C VAL A 10 4.13 -8.13 -0.39
N GLU A 11 3.38 -8.83 -1.22
CA GLU A 11 3.33 -8.57 -2.65
C GLU A 11 2.60 -7.26 -2.95
N ASN A 12 3.21 -6.38 -3.76
CA ASN A 12 2.63 -5.12 -4.25
C ASN A 12 1.90 -4.30 -3.16
N PRO A 13 2.54 -3.94 -2.04
CA PRO A 13 1.91 -3.14 -0.99
C PRO A 13 1.75 -1.70 -1.47
N THR A 14 0.60 -1.09 -1.18
CA THR A 14 0.35 0.32 -1.52
C THR A 14 0.60 1.23 -0.32
N ALA A 15 0.94 2.50 -0.58
CA ALA A 15 1.10 3.49 0.50
C ALA A 15 -0.18 3.69 1.32
N THR A 16 -1.35 3.53 0.71
CA THR A 16 -2.66 3.59 1.38
C THR A 16 -2.84 2.43 2.34
N GLU A 17 -2.56 1.18 1.93
CA GLU A 17 -2.65 0.03 2.84
C GLU A 17 -1.71 0.17 4.03
N ILE A 18 -0.48 0.66 3.81
CA ILE A 18 0.48 0.93 4.88
C ILE A 18 -0.07 2.01 5.85
N GLN A 19 -0.70 3.06 5.32
CA GLN A 19 -1.35 4.07 6.15
C GLN A 19 -2.48 3.46 6.99
N ASP A 20 -3.36 2.67 6.38
CA ASP A 20 -4.53 2.12 7.04
C ASP A 20 -4.13 1.22 8.22
N VAL A 21 -3.17 0.31 8.02
CA VAL A 21 -2.69 -0.58 9.10
C VAL A 21 -1.97 0.18 10.21
N CYS A 22 -1.21 1.23 9.88
CA CYS A 22 -0.51 2.04 10.87
C CYS A 22 -1.48 2.96 11.64
N SER A 23 -2.46 3.54 10.96
CA SER A 23 -3.49 4.38 11.58
C SER A 23 -4.40 3.54 12.48
N ALA A 24 -4.74 2.32 12.08
CA ALA A 24 -5.60 1.42 12.86
C ALA A 24 -4.99 1.03 14.21
N VAL A 25 -3.66 1.02 14.33
CA VAL A 25 -2.94 0.74 15.59
C VAL A 25 -2.66 1.99 16.42
N GLY A 26 -3.10 3.17 15.95
CA GLY A 26 -2.96 4.44 16.67
C GLY A 26 -1.63 5.17 16.45
N LEU A 27 -0.84 4.80 15.42
CA LEU A 27 0.32 5.61 15.03
C LEU A 27 -0.14 6.88 14.33
N ASN A 28 0.50 8.01 14.65
CA ASN A 28 0.29 9.25 13.91
C ASN A 28 0.99 9.15 12.54
N VAL A 29 0.18 9.11 11.48
CA VAL A 29 0.63 8.87 10.10
C VAL A 29 0.10 9.89 9.11
N PHE A 30 0.95 10.25 8.14
CA PHE A 30 0.61 11.17 7.05
C PHE A 30 1.11 10.63 5.72
N VAL A 31 0.30 10.73 4.66
CA VAL A 31 0.65 10.21 3.33
C VAL A 31 0.95 11.33 2.35
N GLU A 32 2.13 11.26 1.75
CA GLU A 32 2.54 12.11 0.65
C GLU A 32 2.30 11.38 -0.68
N LYS A 33 1.08 11.51 -1.22
CA LYS A 33 0.60 10.72 -2.37
C LYS A 33 1.47 10.81 -3.64
N ASN A 34 2.11 11.96 -3.87
CA ASN A 34 2.88 12.23 -5.10
C ASN A 34 4.39 11.98 -4.98
N LYS A 35 4.88 11.53 -3.83
CA LYS A 35 6.32 11.25 -3.67
C LYS A 35 6.66 9.88 -4.24
N MET A 36 7.77 9.83 -5.00
CA MET A 36 8.32 8.58 -5.53
C MET A 36 9.61 8.22 -4.79
N TYR A 37 9.82 6.92 -4.65
CA TYR A 37 11.12 6.40 -4.23
C TYR A 37 12.10 6.47 -5.41
N SER A 38 13.34 6.92 -5.17
CA SER A 38 14.30 7.19 -6.23
C SER A 38 14.71 5.96 -7.05
N ARG A 39 14.58 4.75 -6.49
CA ARG A 39 14.86 3.49 -7.20
C ARG A 39 13.62 2.83 -7.79
N GLU A 40 12.43 3.38 -7.53
CA GLU A 40 11.20 2.90 -8.17
C GLU A 40 11.18 3.39 -9.61
N TRP A 41 11.18 2.44 -10.55
CA TRP A 41 11.20 2.74 -11.98
C TRP A 41 9.80 2.97 -12.52
N ASN A 42 8.80 2.29 -11.95
CA ASN A 42 7.43 2.38 -12.41
C ASN A 42 6.79 3.69 -11.89
N ARG A 43 6.23 4.47 -12.82
CA ARG A 43 5.59 5.75 -12.51
C ARG A 43 4.08 5.66 -12.36
N ASP A 44 3.47 4.49 -12.38
CA ASP A 44 2.03 4.34 -12.18
C ASP A 44 1.61 4.77 -10.77
N VAL A 45 0.36 5.23 -10.64
CA VAL A 45 -0.17 5.78 -9.38
C VAL A 45 -0.06 4.80 -8.21
N GLN A 46 -0.17 3.49 -8.49
CA GLN A 46 -0.10 2.43 -7.47
C GLN A 46 1.28 2.30 -6.79
N TYR A 47 2.37 2.68 -7.48
CA TYR A 47 3.75 2.64 -6.96
C TYR A 47 4.21 3.98 -6.38
N ARG A 48 3.35 5.01 -6.43
CA ARG A 48 3.61 6.31 -5.83
C ARG A 48 3.11 6.35 -4.38
N GLY A 49 3.79 7.14 -3.56
CA GLY A 49 3.39 7.45 -2.20
C GLY A 49 4.51 7.27 -1.20
N ARG A 50 4.52 8.12 -0.18
CA ARG A 50 5.39 7.98 0.99
C ARG A 50 4.59 8.16 2.27
N VAL A 51 4.65 7.18 3.16
CA VAL A 51 4.03 7.27 4.49
C VAL A 51 5.06 7.84 5.47
N ARG A 52 4.69 8.94 6.13
CA ARG A 52 5.42 9.50 7.27
C ARG A 52 4.77 8.99 8.54
N VAL A 53 5.59 8.49 9.46
CA VAL A 53 5.14 7.94 10.75
C VAL A 53 5.89 8.67 11.85
N GLN A 54 5.16 9.17 12.85
CA GLN A 54 5.75 9.69 14.06
C GLN A 54 6.09 8.53 15.01
N LEU A 55 7.37 8.36 15.33
CA LEU A 55 7.83 7.35 16.29
C LEU A 55 8.09 7.92 17.67
N ARG A 56 8.44 9.20 17.75
CA ARG A 56 8.78 9.88 18.98
C ARG A 56 7.99 11.17 19.14
N GLN A 57 7.67 11.48 20.38
CA GLN A 57 7.10 12.74 20.79
C GLN A 57 8.20 13.82 20.84
N GLU A 58 7.80 15.06 21.11
CA GLU A 58 8.72 16.20 21.22
C GLU A 58 9.72 16.03 22.37
N ASP A 59 9.32 15.36 23.46
CA ASP A 59 10.16 15.02 24.62
C ASP A 59 11.16 13.87 24.34
N GLY A 60 11.13 13.28 23.14
CA GLY A 60 12.00 12.18 22.74
C GLY A 60 11.51 10.78 23.15
N SER A 61 10.43 10.67 23.92
CA SER A 61 9.78 9.40 24.27
C SER A 61 9.10 8.75 23.05
N LEU A 62 8.91 7.43 23.08
CA LEU A 62 8.25 6.71 21.98
C LEU A 62 6.74 6.95 22.02
N CYS A 63 6.13 7.21 20.85
CA CYS A 63 4.67 7.36 20.75
C CYS A 63 3.93 6.07 21.14
N LEU A 64 4.48 4.91 20.74
CA LEU A 64 3.99 3.60 21.12
C LEU A 64 5.18 2.68 21.44
N VAL A 65 5.18 2.10 22.64
CA VAL A 65 6.29 1.24 23.13
C VAL A 65 6.50 0.00 22.29
N GLN A 66 5.44 -0.50 21.63
CA GLN A 66 5.50 -1.64 20.71
C GLN A 66 6.28 -1.33 19.40
N PHE A 67 6.51 -0.06 19.09
CA PHE A 67 7.20 0.38 17.88
C PHE A 67 8.47 1.18 18.19
N PRO A 68 9.53 0.55 18.75
CA PRO A 68 10.77 1.24 19.10
C PRO A 68 11.59 1.67 17.88
N SER A 69 11.33 1.10 16.70
CA SER A 69 12.12 1.35 15.50
C SER A 69 11.27 1.43 14.23
N ARG A 70 11.85 1.98 13.16
CA ARG A 70 11.24 1.93 11.81
C ARG A 70 11.05 0.49 11.33
N LYS A 71 11.99 -0.40 11.68
CA LYS A 71 11.94 -1.82 11.30
C LYS A 71 10.74 -2.54 11.93
N SER A 72 10.44 -2.28 13.20
CA SER A 72 9.26 -2.85 13.85
C SER A 72 7.95 -2.42 13.19
N VAL A 73 7.85 -1.16 12.73
CA VAL A 73 6.67 -0.69 11.97
C VAL A 73 6.56 -1.40 10.62
N MET A 74 7.67 -1.54 9.88
CA MET A 74 7.66 -2.23 8.58
C MET A 74 7.26 -3.70 8.70
N LEU A 75 7.76 -4.42 9.71
CA LEU A 75 7.40 -5.81 9.95
C LEU A 75 5.92 -5.96 10.34
N TYR A 76 5.41 -5.08 11.21
CA TYR A 76 4.01 -5.06 11.57
C TYR A 76 3.10 -4.78 10.36
N ALA A 77 3.46 -3.80 9.54
CA ALA A 77 2.71 -3.52 8.31
C ALA A 77 2.71 -4.73 7.37
N ALA A 78 3.86 -5.39 7.20
CA ALA A 78 3.95 -6.60 6.39
C ALA A 78 3.08 -7.76 6.93
N GLU A 79 2.97 -7.89 8.24
CA GLU A 79 2.12 -8.91 8.85
C GLU A 79 0.61 -8.61 8.71
N MET A 80 0.24 -7.34 8.75
CA MET A 80 -1.16 -6.91 8.82
C MET A 80 -1.80 -6.66 7.46
N ILE A 81 -1.06 -6.21 6.45
CA ILE A 81 -1.60 -5.94 5.11
C ILE A 81 -2.28 -7.16 4.47
N PRO A 82 -1.74 -8.39 4.53
CA PRO A 82 -2.41 -9.58 3.99
C PRO A 82 -3.74 -9.89 4.67
N LYS A 83 -3.93 -9.43 5.91
CA LYS A 83 -5.15 -9.63 6.71
C LYS A 83 -6.22 -8.55 6.44
N LEU A 84 -5.93 -7.56 5.60
CA LEU A 84 -6.90 -6.53 5.22
C LEU A 84 -8.04 -7.15 4.40
N LYS A 85 -9.27 -6.77 4.74
CA LYS A 85 -10.49 -7.21 4.02
C LYS A 85 -10.43 -6.90 2.52
N SER A 86 -9.81 -5.77 2.15
CA SER A 86 -9.58 -5.35 0.77
C SER A 86 -8.74 -6.33 -0.06
N ARG A 87 -7.89 -7.14 0.59
CA ARG A 87 -7.12 -8.21 -0.06
C ARG A 87 -7.82 -9.56 -0.01
N THR A 88 -8.48 -9.90 1.10
CA THR A 88 -9.14 -11.20 1.27
C THR A 88 -10.31 -11.42 0.29
N GLN A 89 -10.97 -10.36 -0.19
CA GLN A 89 -12.06 -10.49 -1.16
C GLN A 89 -11.61 -10.64 -2.63
N LYS A 90 -10.31 -10.52 -2.94
CA LYS A 90 -9.81 -10.65 -4.32
C LYS A 90 -9.59 -12.10 -4.78
N THR A 91 -9.80 -13.10 -3.92
CA THR A 91 -9.73 -14.53 -4.29
C THR A 91 -10.93 -15.01 -5.13
N GLY A 92 -11.55 -14.10 -5.91
CA GLY A 92 -12.70 -14.35 -6.77
C GLY A 92 -12.61 -13.66 -8.15
N GLY A 93 -11.43 -13.27 -8.60
CA GLY A 93 -11.26 -12.71 -9.95
C GLY A 93 -9.83 -12.23 -10.18
N GLY A 94 -9.22 -12.75 -11.23
CA GLY A 94 -7.80 -12.63 -11.52
C GLY A 94 -7.26 -11.20 -11.60
N ASP A 95 -5.93 -11.17 -11.52
CA ASP A 95 -5.03 -10.14 -12.01
C ASP A 95 -5.66 -9.16 -13.03
N PRO A 96 -5.82 -7.85 -12.73
CA PRO A 96 -6.00 -6.87 -13.78
C PRO A 96 -4.63 -6.47 -14.32
N SER A 97 -3.94 -7.43 -14.92
CA SER A 97 -2.91 -7.17 -15.90
C SER A 97 -3.66 -6.76 -17.16
N LEU A 98 -3.49 -5.49 -17.52
CA LEU A 98 -3.66 -5.00 -18.88
C LEU A 98 -5.05 -5.18 -19.53
N GLN A 99 -6.00 -4.28 -19.27
CA GLN A 99 -6.93 -3.88 -20.34
C GLN A 99 -7.58 -2.51 -20.08
N GLN A 100 -6.88 -1.42 -20.44
CA GLN A 100 -7.57 -0.19 -20.82
C GLN A 100 -7.89 -0.29 -22.32
N GLY A 101 -8.93 -1.06 -22.64
CA GLY A 101 -9.56 -1.03 -23.95
C GLY A 101 -10.61 0.09 -23.97
N GLU A 102 -10.32 1.19 -24.67
CA GLU A 102 -11.30 2.21 -25.04
C GLU A 102 -12.44 1.58 -25.87
N GLY A 103 -13.51 1.18 -25.17
CA GLY A 103 -14.76 0.74 -25.78
C GLY A 103 -15.71 1.92 -26.00
N SER A 104 -15.33 2.89 -26.83
CA SER A 104 -16.27 3.91 -27.32
C SER A 104 -17.32 3.25 -28.22
N LYS A 105 -18.51 3.01 -27.66
CA LYS A 105 -19.75 2.71 -28.40
C LYS A 105 -20.01 3.82 -29.43
N LYS A 106 -19.63 3.63 -30.69
CA LYS A 106 -20.17 4.38 -31.82
C LYS A 106 -21.07 3.46 -32.63
N GLY A 107 -22.37 3.62 -32.39
CA GLY A 107 -23.43 2.87 -33.04
C GLY A 107 -23.38 3.00 -34.56
N LYS A 108 -23.55 1.86 -35.22
CA LYS A 108 -23.70 1.70 -36.66
C LYS A 108 -25.20 1.64 -36.99
N GLY A 109 -25.68 2.60 -37.77
CA GLY A 109 -27.03 2.59 -38.36
C GLY A 109 -27.52 4.00 -38.69
N LYS A 110 -28.20 4.30 -39.79
CA LYS A 110 -28.50 3.59 -41.04
C LYS A 110 -29.02 4.69 -41.98
N LYS A 111 -28.48 4.82 -43.20
CA LYS A 111 -29.00 5.72 -44.25
C LYS A 111 -30.23 5.08 -44.92
N LYS A 112 -31.33 5.84 -45.05
CA LYS A 112 -32.49 5.77 -45.99
C LYS A 112 -33.58 6.70 -45.41
N LYS A 113 -34.29 7.57 -46.13
CA LYS A 113 -34.60 7.74 -47.55
C LYS A 113 -34.64 9.24 -47.83
#